data_AF-A0A0L0UHG6-F1
#
_entry.id   AF-A0A0L0UHG6-F1
#
_cell.length_a   1.000
_cell.length_b   1.000
_cell.length_c   1.000
_cell.angle_alpha   90.00
_cell.angle_beta   90.00
_cell.angle_gamma   90.00
#
_symmetry.space_group_name_H-M   'P 1'
#
loop_
_entity.id
_entity.type
_entity.pdbx_description
1 polymer ?
#
loop_
_entity_poly.entity_id
_entity_poly.type
_entity_poly.pdbx_seq_one_letter_code
_entity_poly.pdbx_strand_id
1 'polypeptide(L)'
;SVGVTSTVAQDFNNRVESLVQSDPKNPTPTFEKLVHLLEICRQQHSLSTTASTQPATPSIFTQRPSAVLQSNVQHPDPHQPFDQDAYLIGVHPDDWEEALNCYTVTANRCWGCGDSTHYLSDCPKRSKGTPMAPRGRGAR
;
A
#
# COMPACT_ATOMS: atom_id res chain seq x y z
N SER A 1 0.33 2.09 -23.03
CA SER A 1 1.63 1.52 -22.64
C SER A 1 2.49 2.59 -22.00
N VAL A 2 2.75 2.46 -20.70
CA VAL A 2 3.67 3.38 -20.00
C VAL A 2 5.07 2.91 -20.35
N GLY A 3 5.80 3.70 -21.15
CA GLY A 3 7.11 3.34 -21.64
C GLY A 3 8.11 3.13 -20.49
N VAL A 4 8.93 2.10 -20.62
CA VAL A 4 9.98 1.64 -19.67
C VAL A 4 11.06 2.72 -19.41
N THR A 5 10.96 3.89 -20.04
CA THR A 5 11.93 4.99 -20.00
C THR A 5 11.37 6.33 -19.46
N SER A 6 10.28 6.30 -18.70
CA SER A 6 9.76 7.51 -18.04
C SER A 6 10.61 7.88 -16.82
N THR A 7 10.78 9.17 -16.53
CA THR A 7 11.42 9.71 -15.30
C THR A 7 10.79 9.12 -14.04
N VAL A 8 9.48 8.91 -14.05
CA VAL A 8 8.72 8.24 -12.97
C VAL A 8 9.12 6.78 -12.83
N ALA A 9 9.32 6.07 -13.95
CA ALA A 9 9.71 4.67 -13.94
C ALA A 9 11.14 4.50 -13.41
N GLN A 10 12.05 5.40 -13.77
CA GLN A 10 13.42 5.40 -13.25
C GLN A 10 13.46 5.68 -11.74
N ASP A 11 12.73 6.70 -11.25
CA ASP A 11 12.67 7.01 -9.82
C ASP A 11 12.06 5.85 -9.02
N PHE A 12 11.01 5.22 -9.54
CA PHE A 12 10.41 4.04 -8.95
C PHE A 12 11.42 2.88 -8.83
N ASN A 13 12.15 2.56 -9.90
CA ASN A 13 13.16 1.50 -9.88
C ASN A 13 14.25 1.78 -8.84
N ASN A 14 14.78 3.00 -8.79
CA ASN A 14 15.82 3.39 -7.83
C ASN A 14 15.34 3.26 -6.38
N ARG A 15 14.08 3.62 -6.10
CA ARG A 15 13.49 3.52 -4.75
C ARG A 15 13.24 2.08 -4.33
N VAL A 16 12.78 1.23 -5.25
CA VAL A 16 12.61 -0.20 -5.00
C VAL A 16 13.97 -0.85 -4.74
N GLU A 17 14.99 -0.53 -5.54
CA GLU A 17 16.35 -1.02 -5.36
C GLU A 17 16.90 -0.60 -3.99
N SER A 18 16.79 0.68 -3.63
CA SER A 18 17.23 1.18 -2.32
C SER A 18 16.48 0.52 -1.17
N LEU A 19 15.16 0.31 -1.29
CA LEU A 19 14.37 -0.37 -0.27
C LEU A 19 14.88 -1.79 -0.02
N VAL A 20 15.15 -2.55 -1.08
CA VAL A 20 15.63 -3.93 -0.98
C VAL A 20 17.05 -3.98 -0.41
N GLN A 21 17.94 -3.09 -0.88
CA GLN A 21 19.34 -3.05 -0.44
C GLN A 21 19.52 -2.51 0.98
N SER A 22 18.60 -1.67 1.46
CA SER A 22 18.68 -1.08 2.81
C SER A 22 18.50 -2.10 3.93
N ASP A 23 17.79 -3.20 3.67
CA ASP A 23 17.62 -4.27 4.64
C ASP A 23 18.56 -5.43 4.30
N PRO A 24 19.52 -5.79 5.17
CA PRO A 24 20.44 -6.90 4.92
C PRO A 24 19.72 -8.25 4.73
N LYS A 25 18.46 -8.38 5.17
CA LYS A 25 17.63 -9.57 4.93
C LYS A 25 17.02 -9.62 3.52
N ASN A 26 17.17 -8.56 2.73
CA ASN A 26 16.63 -8.40 1.37
C ASN A 26 15.17 -8.89 1.25
N PRO A 27 14.25 -8.43 2.12
CA PRO A 27 12.87 -8.89 2.07
C PRO A 27 12.22 -8.44 0.76
N THR A 28 11.48 -9.35 0.12
CA THR A 28 10.67 -9.00 -1.04
C THR A 28 9.64 -7.95 -0.61
N PRO A 29 9.61 -6.76 -1.25
CA PRO A 29 8.66 -5.73 -0.90
C PRO A 29 7.23 -6.23 -1.18
N THR A 30 6.30 -5.88 -0.29
CA THR A 30 4.88 -6.21 -0.47
C THR A 30 4.29 -5.38 -1.60
N PHE A 31 3.21 -5.88 -2.20
CA PHE A 31 2.48 -5.15 -3.24
C PHE A 31 2.08 -3.73 -2.78
N GLU A 32 1.52 -3.60 -1.58
CA GLU A 32 1.16 -2.30 -0.98
C GLU A 32 2.33 -1.32 -0.93
N LYS A 33 3.52 -1.79 -0.55
CA LYS A 33 4.73 -0.95 -0.52
C LYS A 33 5.14 -0.50 -1.92
N LEU A 34 5.02 -1.38 -2.92
CA LEU A 34 5.33 -1.04 -4.31
C LEU A 34 4.33 -0.03 -4.88
N VAL A 35 3.03 -0.20 -4.62
CA VAL A 35 2.00 0.75 -5.03
C VAL A 35 2.24 2.11 -4.37
N HIS A 36 2.54 2.12 -3.07
CA HIS A 36 2.83 3.35 -2.35
C HIS A 36 4.06 4.08 -2.91
N LEU A 37 5.14 3.36 -3.20
CA LEU A 37 6.33 3.93 -3.85
C LEU A 37 6.01 4.53 -5.22
N LEU A 38 5.23 3.82 -6.05
CA LEU A 38 4.84 4.32 -7.36
C LEU A 38 4.02 5.62 -7.26
N GLU A 39 3.10 5.68 -6.30
CA GLU A 39 2.28 6.85 -6.06
C GLU A 39 3.11 8.06 -5.61
N ILE A 40 4.12 7.84 -4.74
CA ILE A 40 5.10 8.88 -4.39
C ILE A 40 5.83 9.39 -5.64
N CYS A 41 6.34 8.49 -6.50
CA CYS A 41 7.05 8.88 -7.72
C CYS A 41 6.18 9.76 -8.63
N ARG A 42 4.88 9.43 -8.76
CA ARG A 42 3.94 10.22 -9.57
C ARG A 42 3.70 11.61 -8.98
N GLN A 43 3.50 11.70 -7.67
CA GLN A 43 3.29 12.98 -6.98
C GLN A 43 4.52 13.87 -7.06
N GLN A 44 5.70 13.32 -6.83
CA GLN A 44 6.96 14.06 -6.94
C GLN A 44 7.18 14.57 -8.36
N HIS A 45 6.94 13.74 -9.37
CA HIS A 45 7.03 14.17 -10.76
C HIS A 45 6.07 15.32 -11.06
N SER A 46 4.81 15.24 -10.61
CA SER A 46 3.80 16.30 -10.78
C SER A 46 4.26 17.64 -10.18
N LEU A 47 4.78 17.61 -8.94
CA LEU A 47 5.30 18.80 -8.25
C LEU A 47 6.55 19.36 -8.93
N SER A 48 7.45 18.50 -9.43
CA SER A 48 8.64 18.92 -10.18
C SER A 48 8.29 19.54 -11.53
N THR A 49 7.32 18.98 -12.26
CA THR A 49 6.86 19.56 -13.54
C THR A 49 6.12 20.88 -13.35
N THR A 50 5.36 21.05 -12.26
CA THR A 50 4.66 22.31 -11.99
C THR A 50 5.63 23.42 -11.52
N ALA A 51 6.67 23.07 -10.76
CA ALA A 51 7.72 24.00 -10.32
C ALA A 51 8.63 24.50 -11.47
N SER A 52 8.73 23.78 -12.59
CA SER A 52 9.57 24.18 -13.73
C SER A 52 9.05 25.40 -14.52
N THR A 53 7.87 25.92 -14.16
CA THR A 53 7.28 27.12 -14.81
C THR A 53 7.60 28.43 -14.09
N GLN A 54 8.36 28.40 -12.99
CA GLN A 54 8.84 29.61 -12.31
C GLN A 54 10.36 29.77 -12.47
N PRO A 55 10.84 30.99 -12.78
CA PRO A 55 12.27 31.25 -12.91
C PRO A 55 12.98 31.04 -11.57
N ALA A 56 14.14 30.39 -11.65
CA ALA A 56 14.97 29.97 -10.52
C ALA A 56 15.34 31.13 -9.59
N THR A 57 15.09 30.94 -8.30
CA THR A 57 15.79 31.66 -7.23
C THR A 57 16.59 30.65 -6.41
N PRO A 58 17.91 30.84 -6.22
CA PRO A 58 18.71 29.89 -5.46
C PRO A 58 18.52 30.20 -3.97
N SER A 59 17.69 29.43 -3.27
CA SER A 59 17.65 29.48 -1.80
C SER A 59 18.45 28.32 -1.23
N ILE A 60 19.68 28.65 -0.82
CA ILE A 60 20.49 27.86 0.10
C ILE A 60 19.73 27.85 1.43
N PHE A 61 18.86 26.88 1.65
CA PHE A 61 18.34 26.60 2.97
C PHE A 61 18.29 25.09 3.18
N THR A 62 19.24 24.65 3.99
CA THR A 62 19.33 23.35 4.68
C THR A 62 18.02 22.55 4.65
N GLN A 63 17.96 21.52 3.81
CA GLN A 63 16.86 20.57 3.81
C GLN A 63 16.92 19.72 5.09
N ARG A 64 16.23 20.17 6.11
CA ARG A 64 15.73 19.31 7.18
C ARG A 64 14.65 18.42 6.55
N PRO A 65 14.75 17.08 6.58
CA PRO A 65 13.66 16.24 6.12
C PRO A 65 12.42 16.52 6.97
N SER A 66 11.36 16.99 6.32
CA SER A 66 10.07 17.30 6.94
C SER A 66 9.54 16.08 7.69
N ALA A 67 9.42 16.19 9.02
CA ALA A 67 8.83 15.19 9.89
C ALA A 67 7.29 15.11 9.79
N VAL A 68 6.71 15.46 8.63
CA VAL A 68 5.26 15.71 8.47
C VAL A 68 4.50 14.49 7.92
N LEU A 69 5.18 13.39 7.59
CA LEU A 69 4.53 12.17 7.10
C LEU A 69 4.64 11.02 8.11
N GLN A 70 4.16 11.26 9.32
CA GLN A 70 3.68 10.16 10.15
C GLN A 70 2.19 10.00 9.86
N SER A 71 1.85 9.26 8.79
CA SER A 71 0.51 8.69 8.69
C SER A 71 0.41 7.64 9.78
N ASN A 72 -0.17 8.00 10.91
CA ASN A 72 -0.71 7.01 11.82
C ASN A 72 -1.80 6.28 11.03
N VAL A 73 -1.46 5.12 10.45
CA VAL A 73 -2.48 4.14 10.09
C VAL A 73 -3.01 3.68 11.43
N GLN A 74 -3.95 4.45 11.97
CA GLN A 74 -4.77 4.01 13.08
C GLN A 74 -5.38 2.72 12.55
N HIS A 75 -4.85 1.59 13.03
CA HIS A 75 -5.48 0.30 12.85
C HIS A 75 -6.96 0.56 13.13
N PRO A 76 -7.88 0.37 12.15
CA PRO A 76 -9.28 0.66 12.38
C PRO A 76 -9.64 -0.06 13.67
N ASP A 77 -10.13 0.72 14.64
CA ASP A 77 -10.54 0.19 15.92
C ASP A 77 -11.48 -1.00 15.61
N PRO A 78 -11.20 -2.22 16.09
CA PRO A 78 -12.08 -3.36 15.86
C PRO A 78 -13.53 -3.11 16.36
N HIS A 79 -13.75 -2.00 17.08
CA HIS A 79 -15.05 -1.53 17.54
C HIS A 79 -15.68 -0.41 16.71
N GLN A 80 -15.09 0.06 15.61
CA GLN A 80 -15.76 1.08 14.79
C GLN A 80 -17.03 0.46 14.16
N PRO A 81 -18.22 1.01 14.44
CA PRO A 81 -19.46 0.51 13.85
C PRO A 81 -19.41 0.60 12.32
N PHE A 82 -20.07 -0.33 11.64
CA PHE A 82 -20.26 -0.24 10.19
C PHE A 82 -21.04 1.03 9.85
N ASP A 83 -20.42 1.92 9.08
CA ASP A 83 -21.04 3.12 8.54
C ASP A 83 -21.59 2.82 7.15
N GLN A 84 -22.90 2.57 7.10
CA GLN A 84 -23.61 2.22 5.88
C GLN A 84 -23.60 3.37 4.86
N ASP A 85 -23.75 4.61 5.33
CA ASP A 85 -23.83 5.78 4.46
C ASP A 85 -22.48 6.01 3.77
N ALA A 86 -21.37 5.87 4.53
CA ALA A 86 -20.03 5.94 3.98
C ALA A 86 -19.75 4.81 2.96
N TYR A 87 -20.25 3.60 3.22
CA TYR A 87 -20.08 2.44 2.33
C TYR A 87 -20.82 2.60 0.99
N LEU A 88 -21.98 3.27 1.00
CA LEU A 88 -22.79 3.49 -0.20
C LEU A 88 -22.38 4.73 -1.01
N ILE A 89 -21.38 5.51 -0.57
CA ILE A 89 -20.89 6.68 -1.33
C ILE A 89 -20.37 6.23 -2.70
N GLY A 90 -21.02 6.70 -3.76
CA GLY A 90 -20.65 6.39 -5.14
C GLY A 90 -21.26 5.11 -5.71
N VAL A 91 -22.08 4.38 -4.94
CA VAL A 91 -22.92 3.28 -5.43
C VAL A 91 -24.25 3.85 -5.93
N HIS A 92 -24.70 3.42 -7.11
CA HIS A 92 -26.00 3.83 -7.64
C HIS A 92 -27.14 3.33 -6.72
N PRO A 93 -28.20 4.13 -6.48
CA PRO A 93 -29.30 3.74 -5.57
C PRO A 93 -29.94 2.39 -5.88
N ASP A 94 -30.06 2.04 -7.16
CA ASP A 94 -30.62 0.75 -7.60
C ASP A 94 -29.74 -0.45 -7.20
N ASP A 95 -28.43 -0.23 -6.99
CA ASP A 95 -27.46 -1.27 -6.63
C ASP A 95 -27.21 -1.36 -5.11
N TRP A 96 -27.88 -0.53 -4.30
CA TRP A 96 -27.64 -0.49 -2.86
C TRP A 96 -27.96 -1.81 -2.17
N GLU A 97 -29.04 -2.49 -2.56
CA GLU A 97 -29.42 -3.78 -1.98
C GLU A 97 -28.33 -4.84 -2.22
N GLU A 98 -27.83 -4.91 -3.45
CA GLU A 98 -26.78 -5.86 -3.81
C GLU A 98 -25.44 -5.52 -3.13
N ALA A 99 -25.08 -4.23 -3.06
CA ALA A 99 -23.90 -3.79 -2.33
C ALA A 99 -23.95 -4.15 -0.84
N LEU A 100 -25.10 -3.92 -0.18
CA LEU A 100 -25.28 -4.29 1.22
C LEU A 100 -25.24 -5.81 1.41
N ASN A 101 -25.83 -6.58 0.49
CA ASN A 101 -25.73 -8.03 0.52
C ASN A 101 -24.28 -8.49 0.39
N CYS A 102 -23.49 -7.92 -0.54
CA CYS A 102 -22.07 -8.19 -0.65
C CYS A 102 -21.32 -7.88 0.65
N TYR A 103 -21.62 -6.76 1.31
CA TYR A 103 -21.04 -6.45 2.61
C TYR A 103 -21.38 -7.54 3.63
N THR A 104 -22.64 -7.96 3.77
CA THR A 104 -23.02 -9.00 4.77
C THR A 104 -22.33 -10.35 4.54
N VAL A 105 -22.11 -10.73 3.28
CA VAL A 105 -21.48 -12.02 2.92
C VAL A 105 -19.96 -11.99 3.12
N THR A 106 -19.34 -10.83 2.94
CA THR A 106 -17.87 -10.67 2.90
C THR A 106 -17.29 -10.07 4.17
N ALA A 107 -18.05 -9.25 4.88
CA ALA A 107 -17.65 -8.64 6.14
C ALA A 107 -17.76 -9.63 7.30
N ASN A 108 -16.91 -9.43 8.30
CA ASN A 108 -16.82 -10.23 9.53
C ASN A 108 -16.66 -11.74 9.32
N ARG A 109 -16.27 -12.19 8.12
CA ARG A 109 -16.10 -13.61 7.81
C ARG A 109 -14.66 -13.98 7.53
N CYS A 110 -14.21 -15.07 8.13
CA CYS A 110 -12.96 -15.70 7.84
C CYS A 110 -13.04 -16.46 6.51
N TRP A 111 -12.29 -16.00 5.52
CA TRP A 111 -12.18 -16.65 4.22
C TRP A 111 -11.43 -17.99 4.25
N GLY A 112 -10.70 -18.28 5.33
CA GLY A 112 -9.93 -19.52 5.48
C GLY A 112 -10.74 -20.68 6.05
N CYS A 113 -11.55 -20.41 7.08
CA CYS A 113 -12.34 -21.44 7.77
C CYS A 113 -13.86 -21.24 7.66
N GLY A 114 -14.31 -20.12 7.12
CA GLY A 114 -15.72 -19.80 6.90
C GLY A 114 -16.48 -19.20 8.10
N ASP A 115 -15.83 -19.06 9.25
CA ASP A 115 -16.40 -18.58 10.51
C ASP A 115 -16.66 -17.06 10.50
N SER A 116 -17.72 -16.58 11.13
CA SER A 116 -18.10 -15.15 11.18
C SER A 116 -17.61 -14.42 12.45
N THR A 117 -16.81 -15.07 13.29
CA THR A 117 -16.32 -14.51 14.55
C THR A 117 -14.99 -13.78 14.41
N HIS A 118 -14.29 -13.96 13.29
CA HIS A 118 -12.95 -13.42 13.07
C HIS A 118 -12.65 -13.25 11.59
N TYR A 119 -11.73 -12.33 11.28
CA TYR A 119 -11.18 -12.19 9.93
C TYR A 119 -10.06 -13.19 9.66
N LEU A 120 -9.71 -13.39 8.39
CA LEU A 120 -8.64 -14.31 7.98
C LEU A 120 -7.29 -13.98 8.68
N SER A 121 -7.03 -12.72 8.99
CA SER A 121 -5.85 -12.25 9.75
C SER A 121 -5.69 -12.99 11.08
N ASP A 122 -6.79 -13.15 11.80
CA ASP A 122 -6.88 -13.63 13.18
C ASP A 122 -7.35 -15.08 13.26
N CYS A 123 -7.42 -15.76 12.11
CA CYS A 123 -7.92 -17.11 12.05
C CYS A 123 -7.02 -18.08 12.83
N PRO A 124 -7.54 -18.75 13.88
CA PRO A 124 -6.73 -19.66 14.69
C PRO A 124 -6.28 -20.89 13.90
N LYS A 125 -6.99 -21.22 12.81
CA LYS A 125 -6.65 -22.31 11.89
C LYS A 125 -5.69 -21.87 10.78
N ARG A 126 -5.40 -20.56 10.65
CA ARG A 126 -4.43 -20.09 9.67
C ARG A 126 -3.06 -20.59 10.11
N SER A 127 -2.53 -21.52 9.34
CA SER A 127 -1.16 -22.01 9.51
C SER A 127 -0.26 -20.78 9.50
N LYS A 128 0.36 -20.43 10.64
CA LYS A 128 1.46 -19.47 10.66
C LYS A 128 2.47 -20.01 9.67
N GLY A 129 2.57 -19.35 8.52
CA GLY A 129 3.18 -19.91 7.32
C GLY A 129 4.50 -20.59 7.67
N THR A 130 4.66 -21.82 7.19
CA THR A 130 5.93 -22.53 7.25
C THR A 130 7.01 -21.56 6.77
N PRO A 131 8.06 -21.28 7.56
CA PRO A 131 9.19 -20.51 7.07
C PRO A 131 9.70 -21.25 5.83
N MET A 132 9.64 -20.62 4.65
CA MET A 132 10.32 -21.17 3.48
C MET A 132 11.80 -21.25 3.85
N ALA A 133 12.28 -22.46 4.14
CA ALA A 133 13.68 -22.69 4.37
C ALA A 133 14.46 -22.19 3.14
N PRO A 134 15.53 -21.39 3.31
CA PRO A 134 16.35 -20.96 2.19
C PRO A 134 16.91 -22.21 1.51
N ARG A 135 16.50 -22.45 0.25
CA ARG A 135 17.10 -23.48 -0.59
C ARG A 135 18.56 -23.10 -0.80
N GLY A 136 19.46 -23.80 -0.11
CA GLY A 136 20.90 -23.63 -0.26
C GLY A 136 21.29 -23.78 -1.72
N ARG A 137 21.89 -22.74 -2.30
CA ARG A 137 22.59 -22.87 -3.58
C ARG A 137 23.90 -23.60 -3.32
N GLY A 138 23.94 -24.85 -3.78
CA GLY A 138 25.15 -25.67 -3.80
C GLY A 138 26.23 -25.01 -4.64
N ALA A 139 27.45 -25.06 -4.10
CA ALA A 139 28.68 -24.72 -4.78
C ALA A 139 29.00 -25.75 -5.87
N ARG A 140 29.35 -25.26 -7.07
CA ARG A 140 30.52 -25.72 -7.83
C ARG A 140 30.81 -24.78 -9.00
#